data_AF-A0A2D6Y4B1-F1
#
_entry.id   AF-A0A2D6Y4B1-F1
#
_cell.length_a   1.000
_cell.length_b   1.000
_cell.length_c   1.000
_cell.angle_alpha   90.00
_cell.angle_beta   90.00
_cell.angle_gamma   90.00
#
_symmetry.space_group_name_H-M   'P 1'
#
loop_
_entity.id
_entity.type
_entity.pdbx_description
1 polymer ?
#
loop_
_entity_poly.entity_id
_entity_poly.type
_entity_poly.pdbx_seq_one_letter_code
_entity_poly.pdbx_strand_id
1 'polypeptide(L)'
;MLGVLAWAVNIYLFVLFGRVLLSWFPNVDLSNPILSGVVSITDPYLNMFRGVIPPIGGLDLSAILAFFALNILRGLLLQSSSQFMGLSLGV
;
A
#
# COMPACT_ATOMS: atom_id res chain seq x y z
N MET A 1 6.37 11.75 -16.38
CA MET A 1 7.16 11.10 -15.30
C MET A 1 6.32 10.86 -14.05
N LEU A 2 5.65 11.89 -13.49
CA LEU A 2 4.80 11.75 -12.29
C LEU A 2 3.64 10.74 -12.45
N GLY A 3 3.04 10.64 -13.64
CA GLY A 3 1.98 9.65 -13.90
C GLY A 3 2.45 8.20 -13.72
N VAL A 4 3.70 7.88 -14.08
CA VAL A 4 4.27 6.53 -13.91
C VAL A 4 4.41 6.19 -12.42
N LEU A 5 4.82 7.17 -11.60
CA LEU A 5 4.88 7.00 -10.14
C LEU A 5 3.49 6.77 -9.54
N ALA A 6 2.47 7.50 -10.01
CA ALA A 6 1.10 7.28 -9.57
C ALA A 6 0.61 5.86 -9.90
N TRP A 7 0.93 5.34 -11.09
CA TRP A 7 0.63 3.96 -11.47
C TRP A 7 1.38 2.93 -10.61
N ALA A 8 2.67 3.15 -10.34
CA ALA A 8 3.46 2.28 -9.48
C ALA A 8 2.88 2.21 -8.05
N VAL A 9 2.47 3.35 -7.47
CA VAL A 9 1.82 3.40 -6.16
C VAL A 9 0.47 2.67 -6.16
N ASN A 10 -0.31 2.74 -7.25
CA ASN A 10 -1.54 1.97 -7.37
C ASN A 10 -1.29 0.46 -7.36
N ILE A 11 -0.28 -0.02 -8.09
CA ILE A 11 0.10 -1.44 -8.10
C ILE A 11 0.55 -1.87 -6.71
N TYR A 12 1.39 -1.06 -6.05
CA TYR A 12 1.84 -1.34 -4.69
C TYR A 12 0.67 -1.43 -3.70
N LEU A 13 -0.29 -0.50 -3.78
CA LEU A 13 -1.52 -0.53 -2.99
C LEU A 13 -2.32 -1.83 -3.19
N PHE A 14 -2.42 -2.30 -4.43
CA PHE A 14 -3.12 -3.56 -4.74
C PHE A 14 -2.39 -4.78 -4.17
N VAL A 15 -1.06 -4.81 -4.27
CA VAL A 15 -0.23 -5.87 -3.67
C VAL A 15 -0.34 -5.87 -2.14
N LEU A 16 -0.27 -4.69 -1.53
CA LEU A 16 -0.45 -4.53 -0.08
C LEU A 16 -1.85 -5.00 0.35
N PHE A 17 -2.88 -4.68 -0.44
CA PHE A 17 -4.26 -5.11 -0.20
C PHE A 17 -4.38 -6.64 -0.21
N GLY A 18 -3.83 -7.29 -1.25
CA GLY A 18 -3.73 -8.75 -1.29
C GLY A 18 -3.00 -9.32 -0.07
N ARG A 19 -1.83 -8.78 0.29
CA ARG A 19 -1.04 -9.23 1.44
C ARG A 19 -1.82 -9.19 2.76
N VAL A 20 -2.56 -8.11 2.99
CA VAL A 20 -3.34 -7.89 4.22
C VAL A 20 -4.55 -8.81 4.26
N LEU A 21 -5.28 -8.94 3.15
CA LEU A 21 -6.36 -9.93 3.06
C LEU A 21 -5.86 -11.34 3.35
N LEU A 22 -4.74 -11.75 2.75
CA LEU A 22 -4.12 -13.04 3.00
C LEU A 22 -3.69 -13.21 4.46
N SER A 23 -3.28 -12.13 5.15
CA SER A 23 -2.93 -12.19 6.57
C SER A 23 -4.12 -12.51 7.49
N TRP A 24 -5.35 -12.21 7.05
CA TRP A 24 -6.56 -12.51 7.81
C TRP A 24 -6.98 -13.97 7.69
N PHE A 25 -6.45 -14.71 6.71
CA PHE A 25 -6.70 -16.14 6.54
C PHE A 25 -5.59 -16.97 7.19
N PRO A 26 -5.83 -17.62 8.34
CA PRO A 26 -4.81 -18.38 9.05
C PRO A 26 -4.32 -19.63 8.31
N ASN A 27 -5.03 -20.08 7.28
CA ASN A 27 -4.69 -21.27 6.48
C ASN A 27 -3.77 -20.95 5.27
N VAL A 28 -3.39 -19.69 5.06
CA VAL A 28 -2.51 -19.31 3.93
C VAL A 28 -1.04 -19.45 4.32
N ASP A 29 -0.31 -20.25 3.57
CA ASP A 29 1.14 -20.38 3.75
C ASP A 29 1.88 -19.21 3.07
N LEU A 30 2.20 -18.19 3.86
CA LEU A 30 2.96 -17.01 3.43
C LEU A 30 4.44 -17.32 3.11
N SER A 31 4.92 -18.52 3.42
CA SER A 31 6.28 -18.96 3.09
C SER A 31 6.43 -19.48 1.65
N ASN A 32 5.32 -19.62 0.92
CA ASN A 32 5.31 -19.99 -0.49
C ASN A 32 6.21 -19.04 -1.31
N PRO A 33 7.06 -19.53 -2.24
CA PRO A 33 7.95 -18.70 -3.06
C PRO A 33 7.32 -17.48 -3.75
N ILE A 34 6.04 -17.58 -4.12
CA ILE A 34 5.30 -16.47 -4.76
C ILE A 34 4.91 -15.42 -3.70
N LEU A 35 4.45 -15.87 -2.53
CA LEU A 35 3.97 -15.01 -1.46
C LEU A 35 5.12 -14.40 -0.65
N SER A 36 6.25 -15.10 -0.52
CA SER A 36 7.44 -14.62 0.18
C SER A 36 8.04 -13.38 -0.51
N GLY A 37 7.95 -13.31 -1.85
CA GLY A 37 8.27 -12.10 -2.61
C GLY A 37 7.36 -10.92 -2.25
N VAL A 38 6.05 -11.16 -2.16
CA VAL A 38 5.08 -10.13 -1.74
C VAL A 38 5.33 -9.68 -0.31
N VAL A 39 5.56 -10.62 0.60
CA VAL A 39 5.89 -10.37 2.02
C VAL A 39 7.15 -9.52 2.12
N SER A 40 8.24 -9.89 1.44
CA SER A 40 9.50 -9.13 1.53
C SER A 40 9.40 -7.68 1.05
N ILE A 41 8.52 -7.39 0.08
CA ILE A 41 8.29 -6.04 -0.45
C ILE A 41 7.34 -5.23 0.46
N THR A 42 6.38 -5.88 1.10
CA THR A 42 5.33 -5.21 1.89
C THR A 42 5.67 -5.11 3.38
N ASP A 43 6.46 -6.04 3.91
CA ASP A 43 6.81 -6.11 5.33
C ASP A 43 7.58 -4.89 5.84
N PRO A 44 8.60 -4.33 5.15
CA PRO A 44 9.28 -3.12 5.63
C PRO A 44 8.32 -1.95 5.82
N TYR A 45 7.33 -1.83 4.95
CA TYR A 45 6.30 -0.80 5.03
C TYR A 45 5.32 -1.07 6.17
N LEU A 46 4.77 -2.28 6.26
CA LEU A 46 3.86 -2.67 7.34
C LEU A 46 4.54 -2.61 8.71
N ASN A 47 5.82 -3.00 8.80
CA ASN A 47 6.60 -2.98 10.04
C ASN A 47 6.75 -1.56 10.62
N MET A 48 6.72 -0.51 9.80
CA MET A 48 6.70 0.87 10.30
C MET A 48 5.40 1.21 11.05
N PHE A 49 4.30 0.54 10.73
CA PHE A 49 3.01 0.71 11.37
C PHE A 49 2.70 -0.40 12.40
N ARG A 50 3.44 -1.52 12.36
CA ARG A 50 3.30 -2.60 13.35
C ARG A 50 3.64 -2.10 14.74
N GLY A 51 2.80 -2.46 15.70
CA GLY A 51 2.97 -2.05 17.10
C GLY A 51 2.41 -0.66 17.43
N VAL A 52 1.97 0.14 16.44
CA VAL A 52 1.23 1.39 16.70
C VAL A 52 -0.14 1.08 17.32
N ILE A 53 -0.80 0.02 16.83
CA ILE A 53 -2.07 -0.46 17.36
C ILE A 53 -1.88 -1.93 17.75
N PRO A 54 -2.21 -2.34 18.99
CA PRO A 54 -2.16 -3.75 19.37
C PRO A 54 -3.13 -4.56 18.49
N PRO A 55 -2.76 -5.77 18.05
CA PRO A 55 -3.63 -6.60 17.23
C PRO A 55 -4.89 -6.98 18.02
N ILE A 56 -6.06 -6.71 17.46
CA ILE A 56 -7.35 -7.06 18.09
C ILE A 56 -7.88 -8.31 17.38
N GLY A 57 -7.98 -9.42 18.11
CA GLY A 57 -8.54 -10.67 17.57
C GLY A 57 -7.69 -11.33 16.48
N GLY A 58 -6.36 -11.11 16.48
CA GLY A 58 -5.45 -11.66 15.45
C GLY A 58 -5.48 -10.90 14.12
N LEU A 59 -6.29 -9.85 13.99
CA LEU A 59 -6.32 -8.98 12.82
C LEU A 59 -5.25 -7.89 12.95
N ASP A 60 -4.49 -7.70 11.87
CA ASP A 60 -3.48 -6.65 11.79
C ASP A 60 -4.15 -5.29 11.48
N LEU A 61 -4.51 -4.56 12.54
CA LEU A 61 -5.08 -3.21 12.41
C LEU A 61 -4.07 -2.18 11.89
N SER A 62 -2.76 -2.47 11.96
CA SER A 62 -1.74 -1.59 11.38
C SER A 62 -1.89 -1.48 9.86
N ALA A 63 -2.45 -2.51 9.21
CA ALA A 63 -2.74 -2.50 7.80
C ALA A 63 -3.73 -1.40 7.39
N ILE A 64 -4.76 -1.14 8.20
CA ILE A 64 -5.76 -0.09 7.93
C ILE A 64 -5.08 1.29 7.91
N LEU A 65 -4.20 1.53 8.89
CA LEU A 65 -3.46 2.77 9.01
C LEU A 65 -2.46 2.94 7.85
N ALA A 66 -1.82 1.85 7.45
CA ALA A 66 -0.94 1.77 6.28
C ALA A 66 -1.70 2.09 4.98
N PHE A 67 -2.91 1.52 4.78
CA PHE A 67 -3.77 1.88 3.62
C PHE A 67 -4.16 3.34 3.64
N PHE A 68 -4.50 3.88 4.80
CA PHE A 68 -4.90 5.29 4.92
C PHE A 68 -3.74 6.21 4.51
N ALA A 69 -2.53 5.96 5.01
CA ALA A 69 -1.34 6.73 4.65
C ALA A 69 -1.02 6.66 3.15
N LEU A 70 -1.05 5.47 2.55
CA LEU A 70 -0.82 5.30 1.11
C LEU A 70 -1.91 5.95 0.24
N ASN A 71 -3.18 5.93 0.67
CA ASN A 71 -4.27 6.58 -0.06
C ASN A 71 -4.10 8.09 -0.09
N ILE A 72 -3.66 8.70 1.03
CA ILE A 72 -3.31 10.12 1.06
C ILE A 72 -2.17 10.41 0.08
N LEU A 73 -1.09 9.62 0.13
CA LEU A 73 0.05 9.78 -0.78
C LEU A 73 -0.37 9.68 -2.25
N ARG A 74 -1.22 8.71 -2.59
CA ARG A 74 -1.79 8.54 -3.93
C ARG A 74 -2.61 9.76 -4.35
N GLY A 75 -3.48 10.27 -3.48
CA GLY A 75 -4.30 11.45 -3.76
C GLY A 75 -3.45 12.69 -4.04
N LEU A 76 -2.40 12.91 -3.24
CA LEU A 76 -1.45 14.00 -3.43
C LEU A 76 -0.70 13.87 -4.76
N LEU A 77 -0.20 12.67 -5.10
CA LEU A 77 0.50 12.44 -6.37
C LEU A 77 -0.40 12.68 -7.58
N LEU A 78 -1.66 12.23 -7.52
CA LEU A 78 -2.63 12.45 -8.59
C LEU A 78 -2.97 13.94 -8.74
N GLN A 79 -3.19 14.65 -7.63
CA GLN A 79 -3.47 16.08 -7.63
C GLN A 79 -2.28 16.91 -8.14
N SER A 80 -1.05 16.57 -7.72
CA SER A 80 0.14 17.21 -8.26
C SER A 80 0.25 16.94 -9.77
N SER A 81 0.02 15.69 -10.21
CA SER A 81 0.08 15.35 -11.64
C SER A 81 -0.94 16.12 -12.49
N SER A 82 -2.16 16.34 -11.97
CA SER A 82 -3.18 17.11 -12.67
C SER A 82 -2.88 18.60 -12.69
N GLN A 83 -2.30 19.15 -11.62
CA GLN A 83 -1.80 20.53 -11.58
C GLN A 83 -0.69 20.77 -12.60
N PHE A 84 0.30 19.89 -12.70
CA PHE A 84 1.35 20.00 -13.71
C PHE A 84 0.82 19.88 -15.14
N MET A 85 -0.21 19.05 -15.37
CA MET A 85 -0.85 18.93 -16.67
C MET A 85 -1.70 20.18 -17.01
N GLY A 86 -2.41 20.75 -16.04
CA GLY A 86 -3.18 22.00 -16.21
C GLY A 86 -2.28 23.20 -16.54
N LEU A 87 -1.18 23.36 -15.81
CA LEU A 87 -0.16 24.39 -16.06
C LEU A 87 0.51 24.24 -17.43
N SER A 88 0.64 23.01 -17.95
CA SER A 88 1.19 22.75 -19.28
C SER A 88 0.22 23.06 -20.42
N LEU A 89 -1.09 23.10 -20.15
CA LEU A 89 -2.14 23.36 -21.14
C LEU A 89 -2.68 24.80 -21.10
N GLY A 90 -2.13 25.64 -20.22
CA GLY A 90 -2.43 27.08 -20.18
C GLY A 90 -3.85 27.42 -19.72
N VAL A 91 -4.46 26.58 -18.88
CA VAL A 91 -5.70 26.88 -18.15
C VAL A 91 -5.36 27.12 -16.68
#